data_AF-A0A6I4MTU9-F1
#
_entry.id   AF-A0A6I4MTU9-F1
#
_cell.length_a   1.000
_cell.length_b   1.000
_cell.length_c   1.000
_cell.angle_alpha   90.00
_cell.angle_beta   90.00
_cell.angle_gamma   90.00
#
_symmetry.space_group_name_H-M   'P 1'
#
loop_
_entity.id
_entity.type
_entity.pdbx_description
1 polymer ?
#
loop_
_entity_poly.entity_id
_entity_poly.type
_entity_poly.pdbx_seq_one_letter_code
_entity_poly.pdbx_strand_id
1 'polypeptide(L)'
;MRLHHEVAAGFLRANGIRWRSTGHCSDRARPTCTSFEGLRWGTLRRLLEFRADTGCPITVTGGTERGHAAGPRGHAAGYKLDIAPNRCVDAAITRYPYEGVRGDGARLYRSPDGTLFARERDHWDITFG
;
A
#
# COMPACT_ATOMS: atom_id res chain seq x y z
N MET A 1 -11.11 -2.42 -12.98
CA MET A 1 -12.21 -2.18 -12.02
C MET A 1 -11.70 -1.40 -10.82
N ARG A 2 -12.49 -0.44 -10.34
CA ARG A 2 -12.26 0.28 -9.08
C ARG A 2 -13.25 -0.22 -8.04
N LEU A 3 -12.83 -0.25 -6.77
CA LEU A 3 -13.61 -0.79 -5.66
C LEU A 3 -14.19 0.32 -4.81
N HIS A 4 -15.33 0.05 -4.18
CA HIS A 4 -15.78 0.81 -3.02
C HIS A 4 -14.98 0.42 -1.78
N HIS A 5 -14.89 1.34 -0.83
CA HIS A 5 -14.13 1.14 0.40
C HIS A 5 -14.53 -0.15 1.14
N GLU A 6 -15.83 -0.38 1.35
CA GLU A 6 -16.33 -1.54 2.11
C GLU A 6 -15.97 -2.88 1.46
N VAL A 7 -15.96 -2.94 0.12
CA VAL A 7 -15.57 -4.14 -0.63
C VAL A 7 -14.09 -4.43 -0.38
N ALA A 8 -13.22 -3.43 -0.55
CA ALA A 8 -11.79 -3.59 -0.32
C ALA A 8 -11.49 -3.95 1.15
N ALA A 9 -12.12 -3.25 2.10
CA ALA A 9 -11.98 -3.51 3.53
C ALA A 9 -12.48 -4.90 3.94
N GLY A 10 -13.50 -5.44 3.25
CA GLY A 10 -13.98 -6.80 3.44
C GLY A 10 -12.92 -7.85 3.08
N PHE A 11 -12.31 -7.72 1.90
CA PHE A 11 -11.22 -8.59 1.48
C PHE A 11 -9.99 -8.50 2.39
N LEU A 12 -9.59 -7.28 2.80
CA LEU A 12 -8.46 -7.10 3.73
C LEU A 12 -8.73 -7.83 5.05
N ARG A 13 -9.91 -7.63 5.65
CA ARG A 13 -10.31 -8.32 6.89
C ARG A 13 -10.31 -9.83 6.74
N ALA A 14 -10.90 -10.35 5.66
CA ALA A 14 -10.96 -11.79 5.39
C ALA A 14 -9.56 -12.44 5.28
N ASN A 15 -8.54 -11.67 4.90
CA ASN A 15 -7.15 -12.14 4.78
C ASN A 15 -6.27 -11.71 5.96
N GLY A 16 -6.87 -11.27 7.06
CA GLY A 16 -6.14 -10.88 8.27
C GLY A 16 -5.25 -9.65 8.11
N ILE A 17 -5.50 -8.82 7.09
CA ILE A 17 -4.80 -7.55 6.88
C ILE A 17 -5.56 -6.46 7.64
N ARG A 18 -4.83 -5.74 8.49
CA ARG A 18 -5.36 -4.63 9.29
C ARG A 18 -5.12 -3.30 8.57
N TRP A 19 -5.79 -2.25 9.01
CA TRP A 19 -5.42 -0.87 8.64
C TRP A 19 -5.60 0.07 9.82
N ARG A 20 -4.93 1.23 9.74
CA ARG A 20 -4.99 2.29 10.75
C ARG A 20 -5.27 3.61 10.07
N SER A 21 -6.41 4.21 10.41
CA SER A 21 -6.74 5.61 10.09
C SER A 21 -6.59 6.47 11.34
N THR A 22 -5.80 7.53 11.26
CA THR A 22 -5.60 8.47 12.37
C THR A 22 -6.85 9.31 12.66
N GLY A 23 -7.60 9.66 11.62
CA GLY A 23 -8.89 10.36 11.70
C GLY A 23 -10.09 9.46 12.01
N HIS A 24 -9.88 8.16 12.21
CA HIS A 24 -10.94 7.17 12.46
C HIS A 24 -12.05 7.19 11.40
N CYS A 25 -11.67 7.31 10.12
CA CYS A 25 -12.59 7.52 9.02
C CYS A 25 -12.07 6.90 7.71
N SER A 26 -12.96 6.80 6.71
CA SER A 26 -12.67 6.27 5.37
C SER A 26 -12.96 7.27 4.24
N ASP A 27 -13.20 8.55 4.58
CA ASP A 27 -13.47 9.60 3.61
C ASP A 27 -12.20 9.95 2.84
N ARG A 28 -12.20 9.65 1.54
CA ARG A 28 -11.09 9.88 0.63
C ARG A 28 -10.70 11.37 0.49
N ALA A 29 -11.62 12.29 0.75
CA ALA A 29 -11.32 13.71 0.67
C ALA A 29 -10.47 14.22 1.85
N ARG A 30 -10.36 13.44 2.93
CA ARG A 30 -9.70 13.85 4.18
C ARG A 30 -8.34 13.15 4.34
N PRO A 31 -7.24 13.90 4.51
CA PRO A 31 -5.90 13.33 4.58
C PRO A 31 -5.59 12.53 5.86
N THR A 32 -6.45 12.63 6.88
CA THR A 32 -6.33 11.83 8.12
C THR A 32 -7.09 10.50 8.03
N CYS A 33 -7.93 10.30 7.01
CA CYS A 33 -8.60 9.04 6.80
C CYS A 33 -7.66 8.03 6.12
N THR A 34 -7.95 6.74 6.27
CA THR A 34 -7.40 5.73 5.35
C THR A 34 -8.56 5.24 4.51
N SER A 35 -8.59 5.66 3.25
CA SER A 35 -9.68 5.31 2.34
C SER A 35 -9.24 4.23 1.36
N PHE A 36 -10.18 3.37 0.97
CA PHE A 36 -9.96 2.43 -0.14
C PHE A 36 -10.90 2.74 -1.30
N GLU A 37 -11.56 3.90 -1.25
CA GLU A 37 -12.53 4.29 -2.26
C GLU A 37 -11.82 4.54 -3.60
N GLY A 38 -12.27 3.84 -4.64
CA GLY A 38 -11.66 3.90 -5.96
C GLY A 38 -10.34 3.14 -6.08
N LEU A 39 -9.95 2.33 -5.09
CA LEU A 39 -8.77 1.45 -5.18
C LEU A 39 -8.92 0.47 -6.35
N ARG A 40 -7.83 0.18 -7.07
CA ARG A 40 -7.88 -0.81 -8.16
C ARG A 40 -7.97 -2.23 -7.58
N TRP A 41 -8.80 -3.07 -8.19
CA TRP A 41 -8.81 -4.50 -7.86
C TRP A 41 -7.42 -5.14 -8.00
N GLY A 42 -6.67 -4.78 -9.05
CA GLY A 42 -5.31 -5.28 -9.25
C GLY A 42 -4.37 -4.94 -8.10
N THR A 43 -4.45 -3.72 -7.58
CA THR A 43 -3.66 -3.26 -6.42
C THR A 43 -4.01 -4.05 -5.17
N LEU A 44 -5.30 -4.20 -4.85
CA LEU A 44 -5.74 -4.99 -3.71
C LEU A 44 -5.27 -6.44 -3.84
N ARG A 45 -5.51 -7.08 -4.99
CA ARG A 45 -5.12 -8.47 -5.25
C ARG A 45 -3.63 -8.70 -5.01
N ARG A 46 -2.76 -7.82 -5.51
CA ARG A 46 -1.31 -7.93 -5.28
C ARG A 46 -0.91 -7.82 -3.81
N LEU A 47 -1.59 -6.97 -3.03
CA LEU A 47 -1.36 -6.92 -1.59
C LEU A 47 -1.81 -8.23 -0.89
N LEU A 48 -2.91 -8.83 -1.33
CA LEU A 48 -3.37 -10.13 -0.82
C LEU A 48 -2.38 -11.25 -1.17
N GLU A 49 -1.87 -11.27 -2.40
CA GLU A 49 -0.82 -12.21 -2.84
C GLU A 49 0.43 -12.05 -1.99
N PHE A 50 0.92 -10.81 -1.80
CA PHE A 50 2.06 -10.54 -0.94
C PHE A 50 1.84 -11.01 0.52
N ARG A 51 0.63 -10.81 1.07
CA ARG A 51 0.26 -11.33 2.41
C ARG A 51 0.31 -12.85 2.49
N ALA A 52 -0.21 -13.52 1.46
CA ALA A 52 -0.27 -14.98 1.38
C ALA A 52 1.13 -15.58 1.23
N ASP A 53 1.93 -15.04 0.31
CA ASP A 53 3.28 -15.54 -0.01
C ASP A 53 4.26 -15.36 1.15
N THR A 54 4.19 -14.21 1.83
CA THR A 54 5.16 -13.88 2.88
C THR A 54 4.75 -14.37 4.26
N GLY A 55 3.46 -14.60 4.49
CA GLY A 55 2.96 -14.87 5.83
C GLY A 55 3.03 -13.67 6.79
N CYS A 56 3.48 -12.49 6.34
CA CYS A 56 3.72 -11.35 7.22
C CYS A 56 2.44 -10.68 7.74
N PRO A 57 2.43 -10.17 8.99
CA PRO A 57 1.37 -9.28 9.45
C PRO A 57 1.47 -7.95 8.69
N ILE A 58 0.37 -7.56 8.04
CA ILE A 58 0.29 -6.30 7.28
C ILE A 58 -0.69 -5.35 7.97
N THR A 59 -0.26 -4.10 8.12
CA THR A 59 -1.13 -2.99 8.52
C THR A 59 -1.03 -1.89 7.47
N VAL A 60 -2.13 -1.62 6.77
CA VAL A 60 -2.23 -0.52 5.81
C VAL A 60 -2.38 0.80 6.58
N THR A 61 -1.60 1.81 6.22
CA THR A 61 -1.61 3.14 6.87
C THR A 61 -2.10 4.25 5.95
N GLY A 62 -2.06 4.00 4.64
CA GLY A 62 -2.47 4.94 3.62
C GLY A 62 -3.09 4.21 2.43
N GLY A 63 -4.10 4.82 1.85
CA GLY A 63 -4.88 4.27 0.75
C GLY A 63 -5.05 5.28 -0.36
N THR A 64 -6.29 5.61 -0.70
CA THR A 64 -6.61 6.50 -1.83
C THR A 64 -6.92 7.94 -1.44
N GLU A 65 -6.84 8.26 -0.14
CA GLU A 65 -7.10 9.58 0.40
C GLU A 65 -6.25 10.71 -0.23
N ARG A 66 -6.70 11.95 -0.08
CA ARG A 66 -5.91 13.14 -0.44
C ARG A 66 -4.75 13.32 0.54
N GLY A 67 -3.75 14.12 0.15
CA GLY A 67 -2.56 14.40 0.97
C GLY A 67 -1.28 13.78 0.41
N HIS A 68 -1.41 12.89 -0.57
CA HIS A 68 -0.29 12.27 -1.28
C HIS A 68 0.10 13.05 -2.54
N ALA A 69 1.35 12.89 -2.98
CA ALA A 69 1.81 13.45 -4.24
C ALA A 69 0.93 12.98 -5.42
N ALA A 70 0.51 13.91 -6.27
CA ALA A 70 -0.31 13.61 -7.42
C ALA A 70 0.51 12.83 -8.48
N GLY A 71 -0.15 11.90 -9.16
CA GLY A 71 0.47 11.18 -10.26
C GLY A 71 -0.49 10.18 -10.90
N PRO A 72 -0.27 9.84 -12.19
CA PRO A 72 -1.15 8.92 -12.93
C PRO A 72 -1.19 7.51 -12.31
N ARG A 73 -0.12 7.12 -11.60
CA ARG A 73 -0.01 5.87 -10.82
C ARG A 73 0.15 6.14 -9.32
N GLY A 74 -0.49 7.19 -8.82
CA GLY A 74 -0.46 7.57 -7.40
C GLY A 74 -1.58 6.93 -6.54
N HIS A 75 -1.63 7.33 -5.27
CA HIS A 75 -2.66 6.94 -4.29
C HIS A 75 -4.07 7.27 -4.77
N ALA A 76 -4.31 8.52 -5.16
CA ALA A 76 -5.60 8.94 -5.69
C ALA A 76 -5.96 8.19 -6.99
N ALA A 77 -4.98 7.76 -7.79
CA ALA A 77 -5.27 6.95 -8.96
C ALA A 77 -5.61 5.49 -8.60
N GLY A 78 -5.44 5.07 -7.34
CA GLY A 78 -5.74 3.74 -6.83
C GLY A 78 -4.66 2.70 -7.13
N TYR A 79 -3.45 3.14 -7.45
CA TYR A 79 -2.30 2.29 -7.81
C TYR A 79 -1.36 2.01 -6.64
N LYS A 80 -1.51 2.75 -5.54
CA LYS A 80 -0.63 2.68 -4.38
C LYS A 80 -1.38 2.34 -3.10
N LEU A 81 -0.65 1.74 -2.16
CA LEU A 81 -1.03 1.58 -0.76
C LEU A 81 0.22 1.78 0.10
N ASP A 82 0.03 2.41 1.27
CA ASP A 82 1.09 2.50 2.27
C ASP A 82 0.89 1.43 3.32
N ILE A 83 1.97 0.74 3.69
CA ILE A 83 1.94 -0.21 4.80
C ILE A 83 2.96 0.14 5.87
N ALA A 84 2.61 -0.12 7.12
CA ALA A 84 3.51 0.04 8.25
C ALA A 84 4.70 -0.93 8.13
N PRO A 85 5.93 -0.46 8.43
CA PRO A 85 7.09 -1.31 8.47
C PRO A 85 6.99 -2.25 9.67
N ASN A 86 7.53 -3.44 9.50
CA ASN A 86 7.81 -4.35 10.59
C ASN A 86 8.88 -5.33 10.14
N ARG A 87 9.52 -5.99 11.10
CA ARG A 87 10.65 -6.90 10.81
C ARG A 87 10.35 -7.93 9.72
N CYS A 88 9.12 -8.47 9.66
CA CYS A 88 8.74 -9.45 8.64
C CYS A 88 8.63 -8.80 7.25
N VAL A 89 7.84 -7.73 7.15
CA VAL A 89 7.64 -6.97 5.90
C VAL A 89 8.96 -6.44 5.37
N ASP A 90 9.78 -5.84 6.23
CA ASP A 90 11.08 -5.28 5.86
C ASP A 90 12.00 -6.37 5.30
N ALA A 91 12.09 -7.52 5.98
CA ALA A 91 12.90 -8.64 5.53
C ALA A 91 12.37 -9.31 4.24
N ALA A 92 11.05 -9.28 4.01
CA ALA A 92 10.46 -9.81 2.78
C ALA A 92 10.77 -8.89 1.58
N ILE A 93 10.56 -7.58 1.72
CA ILE A 93 10.76 -6.61 0.65
C ILE A 93 12.25 -6.47 0.30
N THR A 94 13.12 -6.41 1.30
CA THR A 94 14.56 -6.19 1.09
C THR A 94 15.30 -7.38 0.46
N ARG A 95 14.63 -8.52 0.27
CA ARG A 95 15.14 -9.64 -0.54
C ARG A 95 15.01 -9.41 -2.04
N TYR A 96 14.12 -8.50 -2.45
CA TYR A 96 13.98 -8.15 -3.85
C TYR A 96 15.19 -7.34 -4.34
N PRO A 97 15.46 -7.35 -5.66
CA PRO A 97 16.46 -6.49 -6.26
C PRO A 97 16.30 -5.03 -5.84
N TYR A 98 17.41 -4.44 -5.41
CA TYR A 98 17.50 -3.01 -5.12
C TYR A 98 17.60 -2.22 -6.43
N GLU A 99 16.79 -1.17 -6.57
CA GLU A 99 16.73 -0.34 -7.79
C GLU A 99 17.30 1.07 -7.62
N GLY A 100 17.87 1.37 -6.45
CA GLY A 100 18.45 2.69 -6.15
C GLY A 100 17.64 3.49 -5.14
N VAL A 101 17.83 4.81 -5.17
CA VAL A 101 17.22 5.76 -4.25
C VAL A 101 16.38 6.75 -5.05
N ARG A 102 15.12 6.96 -4.65
CA ARG A 102 14.24 7.98 -5.22
C ARG A 102 14.67 9.39 -4.75
N GLY A 103 14.27 10.45 -5.44
CA GLY A 103 14.70 11.82 -5.14
C GLY A 103 14.41 12.34 -3.73
N ASP A 104 13.51 11.70 -2.99
CA ASP A 104 13.18 11.97 -1.58
C ASP A 104 14.01 11.14 -0.58
N GLY A 105 14.98 10.36 -1.05
CA GLY A 105 15.82 9.49 -0.23
C GLY A 105 15.25 8.09 0.02
N ALA A 106 14.08 7.76 -0.52
CA ALA A 106 13.48 6.44 -0.33
C ALA A 106 14.24 5.36 -1.09
N ARG A 107 14.63 4.27 -0.40
CA ARG A 107 15.27 3.11 -1.03
C ARG A 107 14.24 2.29 -1.80
N LEU A 108 14.57 1.92 -3.03
CA LEU A 108 13.67 1.23 -3.93
C LEU A 108 14.02 -0.25 -4.07
N TYR A 109 12.99 -1.08 -4.02
CA TYR A 109 13.06 -2.52 -4.24
C TYR A 109 11.95 -2.94 -5.19
N ARG A 110 12.21 -3.88 -6.12
CA ARG A 110 11.20 -4.32 -7.08
C ARG A 110 11.03 -5.83 -7.08
N SER A 111 9.81 -6.29 -6.86
CA SER A 111 9.47 -7.71 -6.99
C SER A 111 9.39 -8.15 -8.47
N PRO A 112 9.50 -9.46 -8.75
CA PRO A 112 9.44 -9.98 -10.12
C PRO A 112 8.14 -9.63 -10.89
N ASP A 113 7.05 -9.39 -10.18
CA ASP A 113 5.75 -9.02 -10.75
C ASP A 113 5.62 -7.52 -11.11
N GLY A 114 6.70 -6.75 -10.91
CA GLY A 114 6.80 -5.34 -11.22
C GLY A 114 6.36 -4.40 -10.10
N THR A 115 5.92 -4.91 -8.93
CA THR A 115 5.57 -4.06 -7.78
C THR A 115 6.82 -3.35 -7.24
N LEU A 116 6.72 -2.02 -7.13
CA LEU A 116 7.80 -1.17 -6.63
C LEU A 116 7.53 -0.80 -5.18
N PHE A 117 8.49 -1.07 -4.31
CA PHE A 117 8.45 -0.74 -2.88
C PHE A 117 9.43 0.39 -2.61
N ALA A 118 8.95 1.51 -2.08
CA ALA A 118 9.77 2.63 -1.65
C ALA A 118 9.80 2.71 -0.12
N ARG A 119 10.98 2.60 0.47
CA ARG A 119 11.14 2.75 1.92
C ARG A 119 11.19 4.23 2.29
N GLU A 120 10.05 4.78 2.68
CA GLU A 120 9.97 6.09 3.33
C GLU A 120 10.28 5.97 4.83
N ARG A 121 10.28 7.09 5.56
CA ARG A 121 10.72 7.12 6.97
C ARG A 121 9.91 6.18 7.85
N ASP A 122 8.60 6.26 7.78
CA ASP A 122 7.64 5.64 8.70
C ASP A 122 6.74 4.59 8.05
N HIS A 123 6.80 4.43 6.72
CA HIS A 123 6.02 3.44 5.97
C HIS A 123 6.75 2.93 4.72
N TRP A 124 6.16 1.92 4.07
CA TRP A 124 6.49 1.51 2.72
C TRP A 124 5.43 2.08 1.78
N ASP A 125 5.84 2.94 0.84
CA ASP A 125 5.01 3.41 -0.28
C ASP A 125 5.11 2.40 -1.42
N ILE A 126 4.02 1.67 -1.67
CA ILE A 126 4.02 0.53 -2.60
C ILE A 126 3.22 0.88 -3.85
N THR A 127 3.86 0.82 -5.02
CA THR A 127 3.24 1.05 -6.31
C THR A 127 3.04 -0.27 -7.07
N PHE A 128 1.79 -0.58 -7.40
CA PHE A 128 1.42 -1.84 -8.05
C PHE A 128 1.23 -1.68 -9.57
N GLY A 129 1.58 -2.76 -10.30
CA GLY A 129 1.49 -2.90 -11.76
C GLY A 129 0.09 -2.81 -12.37
#